data_AF-A0A4R0QZK8-F1
#
_entry.id   AF-A0A4R0QZK8-F1
#
_cell.length_a   1.000
_cell.length_b   1.000
_cell.length_c   1.000
_cell.angle_alpha   90.00
_cell.angle_beta   90.00
_cell.angle_gamma   90.00
#
_symmetry.space_group_name_H-M   'P 1'
#
loop_
_entity.id
_entity.type
_entity.pdbx_description
1 polymer ?
#
loop_
_entity_poly.entity_id
_entity_poly.type
_entity_poly.pdbx_seq_one_letter_code
_entity_poly.pdbx_strand_id
1 'polypeptide(L)' 'MSYEPGSTDCRLLIDAKQHLEEALGTLSAMPHTDHIQRQLKAVYRQLEGMHDLKRAGGAGVSLRDADWCSVTTNALPG' A
#
# COMPACT_ATOMS: atom_id res chain seq x y z
N MET A 1 16.66 -6.53 -20.47
CA MET A 1 16.20 -6.43 -19.06
C MET A 1 16.38 -4.99 -18.63
N SER A 2 15.39 -4.15 -18.92
CA SER A 2 15.47 -2.70 -18.71
C SER A 2 14.90 -2.39 -17.34
N TYR A 3 15.77 -2.30 -16.32
CA TYR A 3 15.42 -1.77 -15.01
C TYR A 3 15.37 -0.25 -15.15
N GLU A 4 14.21 0.30 -15.53
CA GLU A 4 14.02 1.73 -15.45
C GLU A 4 13.95 2.14 -13.97
N PRO A 5 14.82 3.06 -13.54
CA PRO A 5 14.89 3.49 -12.15
C PRO A 5 13.60 4.22 -11.79
N GLY A 6 12.74 3.54 -11.03
CA GLY A 6 11.80 4.10 -10.06
C GLY A 6 11.07 5.37 -10.47
N SER A 7 9.90 5.20 -11.11
CA SER A 7 8.84 6.21 -11.06
C SER A 7 8.73 6.75 -9.62
N THR A 8 8.68 8.07 -9.44
CA THR A 8 8.64 8.76 -8.12
C THR A 8 7.64 8.10 -7.17
N ASP A 9 6.53 7.60 -7.71
CA ASP A 9 5.51 6.85 -6.97
C ASP A 9 6.02 5.57 -6.30
N CYS A 10 6.93 4.80 -6.93
CA CYS A 10 7.52 3.61 -6.32
C CYS A 10 8.38 4.00 -5.10
N ARG A 11 9.09 5.13 -5.17
CA ARG A 11 9.86 5.65 -4.04
C ARG A 11 8.93 6.07 -2.91
N LEU A 12 7.86 6.80 -3.22
CA LEU A 12 6.84 7.17 -2.24
C LEU A 12 6.19 5.94 -1.57
N LEU A 13 5.91 4.87 -2.31
CA LEU A 13 5.39 3.61 -1.76
C LEU A 13 6.41 2.90 -0.85
N ILE A 14 7.70 2.95 -1.18
CA ILE A 14 8.77 2.40 -0.34
C ILE A 14 8.89 3.19 0.95
N ASP A 15 8.91 4.52 0.87
CA ASP A 15 9.03 5.41 2.04
C ASP A 15 7.82 5.27 2.96
N ALA A 16 6.61 5.22 2.40
CA ALA A 16 5.38 5.01 3.17
C ALA A 16 5.39 3.67 3.93
N LYS A 17 5.91 2.60 3.31
CA LYS A 17 6.05 1.29 3.96
C LYS A 17 7.07 1.33 5.10
N GLN A 18 8.22 1.98 4.92
CA GLN A 18 9.21 2.13 5.99
C GLN A 18 8.65 2.89 7.19
N HIS A 19 7.94 4.00 6.98
CA HIS A 19 7.31 4.74 8.07
C HIS A 19 6.29 3.91 8.85
N LEU A 20 5.54 3.02 8.16
CA LEU A 20 4.61 2.10 8.83
C LEU A 20 5.34 1.04 9.66
N GLU A 21 6.49 0.54 9.19
CA GLU A 21 7.32 -0.40 9.95
C GLU A 21 7.90 0.24 11.21
N GLU A 22 8.38 1.49 11.14
CA GLU A 22 8.84 2.26 12.30
C GLU A 22 7.71 2.52 13.31
N ALA A 23 6.52 2.88 12.82
CA ALA A 23 5.34 3.07 13.65
C ALA A 23 4.90 1.76 14.32
N LEU A 24 4.92 0.63 13.59
CA LEU A 24 4.64 -0.69 14.15
C LEU A 24 5.66 -1.09 15.21
N GLY A 25 6.95 -0.81 14.99
CA GLY A 25 8.01 -1.03 15.98
C GLY A 25 7.74 -0.26 17.28
N THR A 26 7.37 1.01 17.18
CA THR A 26 7.00 1.85 18.33
C THR A 26 5.77 1.31 19.05
N LEU A 27 4.72 0.95 18.31
CA LEU A 27 3.49 0.42 18.87
C LEU A 27 3.68 -0.96 19.53
N SER A 28 4.64 -1.76 19.06
CA SER A 28 4.93 -3.07 19.64
C SER A 28 5.43 -3.00 21.09
N ALA A 29 6.05 -1.88 21.47
CA ALA A 29 6.51 -1.61 22.84
C ALA A 29 5.41 -1.07 23.76
N MET A 30 4.22 -0.76 23.22
CA MET A 30 3.11 -0.19 23.97
C MET A 30 2.04 -1.26 24.26
N PRO A 31 1.57 -1.37 25.51
CA PRO A 31 0.47 -2.29 25.83
C PRO A 31 -0.84 -1.82 25.18
N HIS A 32 -1.70 -2.79 24.79
CA HIS A 32 -3.07 -2.58 24.29
C HIS A 32 -3.18 -1.93 22.90
N THR A 33 -2.10 -1.91 22.12
CA THR A 33 -2.08 -1.37 20.75
C THR A 33 -2.32 -2.41 19.65
N ASP A 34 -2.64 -3.67 20.00
CA ASP A 34 -2.83 -4.77 19.04
C ASP A 34 -3.82 -4.48 17.92
N HIS A 35 -4.89 -3.74 18.23
CA HIS A 35 -5.88 -3.33 17.24
C HIS A 35 -5.30 -2.30 16.25
N ILE A 36 -4.52 -1.33 16.75
CA ILE A 36 -3.83 -0.32 15.94
C ILE A 36 -2.77 -0.99 15.07
N GLN A 37 -1.97 -1.91 15.62
CA GLN A 37 -0.98 -2.67 14.87
C GLN A 37 -1.62 -3.49 13.73
N ARG A 38 -2.79 -4.09 13.97
CA ARG A 38 -3.55 -4.80 12.92
C ARG A 38 -4.01 -3.86 11.82
N GLN A 39 -4.48 -2.67 12.16
CA GLN A 39 -4.87 -1.65 11.17
C GLN A 39 -3.68 -1.19 10.33
N LEU A 40 -2.54 -0.88 10.95
CA LEU A 40 -1.33 -0.47 10.23
C LEU A 40 -0.80 -1.59 9.32
N LYS A 41 -0.84 -2.85 9.75
CA LYS A 41 -0.50 -4.00 8.90
C LYS A 41 -1.45 -4.14 7.71
N ALA A 42 -2.74 -3.83 7.88
CA ALA A 42 -3.68 -3.84 6.76
C ALA A 42 -3.34 -2.75 5.73
N VAL A 43 -2.99 -1.54 6.20
CA VAL A 43 -2.54 -0.44 5.33
C VAL A 43 -1.24 -0.81 4.61
N TYR A 44 -0.27 -1.41 5.32
CA TYR A 44 1.00 -1.88 4.72
C TYR A 44 0.75 -2.85 3.55
N ARG A 45 -0.14 -3.84 3.74
CA ARG A 45 -0.51 -4.79 2.70
C ARG A 45 -1.21 -4.13 1.51
N GLN A 46 -2.02 -3.10 1.74
CA GLN A 46 -2.64 -2.32 0.67
C GLN A 46 -1.57 -1.59 -0.16
N LEU A 47 -0.59 -0.97 0.49
CA LEU A 47 0.53 -0.30 -0.18
C LEU A 47 1.43 -1.30 -0.94
N GLU A 48 1.65 -2.49 -0.39
CA GLU A 48 2.32 -3.57 -1.12
C GLU A 48 1.55 -3.98 -2.37
N GLY A 49 0.24 -4.18 -2.26
CA GLY A 49 -0.61 -4.50 -3.40
C GLY A 49 -0.53 -3.42 -4.49
N MET A 50 -0.55 -2.13 -4.12
CA MET A 50 -0.38 -1.02 -5.06
C MET A 50 1.01 -1.03 -5.73
N HIS A 51 2.06 -1.35 -4.96
CA HIS A 51 3.42 -1.45 -5.47
C HIS A 51 3.59 -2.63 -6.45
N ASP A 52 3.01 -3.78 -6.13
CA ASP A 52 3.03 -4.96 -7.00
C ASP A 52 2.21 -4.75 -8.27
N LEU A 53 1.05 -4.09 -8.18
CA LEU A 53 0.25 -3.71 -9.34
C LEU A 53 1.01 -2.74 -10.26
N LYS A 54 1.71 -1.75 -9.70
CA LYS A 54 2.58 -0.85 -10.47
C LYS A 54 3.75 -1.59 -11.13
N ARG A 55 4.31 -2.58 -10.43
CA ARG A 55 5.37 -3.45 -10.97
C ARG A 55 4.87 -4.36 -12.09
N ALA A 56 3.65 -4.87 -11.97
CA ALA A 56 3.04 -5.78 -12.95
C ALA A 56 2.44 -5.05 -14.17
N GLY A 57 1.88 -3.85 -13.97
CA GLY A 57 1.20 -3.06 -15.02
C GLY A 57 2.09 -2.11 -15.82
N GLY A 58 3.37 -1.98 -15.46
CA GLY A 58 4.29 -1.05 -16.12
C GLY A 58 3.97 0.43 -15.83
N ALA A 59 4.85 1.33 -16.29
CA ALA A 59 4.91 2.76 -15.94
C ALA A 59 3.66 3.63 -16.26
N GLY A 60 2.55 3.04 -16.74
CA GLY A 60 1.30 3.72 -17.07
C GLY A 60 0.33 3.90 -15.90
N VAL A 61 0.56 3.25 -14.75
CA VAL A 61 -0.33 3.40 -13.57
C VAL A 61 0.13 4.60 -12.74
N SER A 62 -0.49 5.76 -12.96
CA SER A 62 -0.29 6.96 -12.13
C SER A 62 -0.94 6.76 -10.76
N LEU A 63 -0.18 6.89 -9.68
CA LEU A 63 -0.71 6.78 -8.31
C LEU A 63 -1.78 7.85 -8.02
N ARG A 64 -1.68 8.99 -8.71
CA ARG A 64 -2.53 10.17 -8.56
C ARG A 64 -3.82 10.10 -9.36
N ASP A 65 -3.88 9.23 -10.37
CA ASP A 65 -4.97 9.15 -11.35
C ASP A 65 -5.73 7.82 -11.26
N ALA A 66 -5.09 6.78 -10.73
CA ALA A 66 -5.74 5.50 -10.51
C ALA A 66 -6.82 5.66 -9.43
N ASP A 67 -8.07 5.52 -9.87
CA ASP A 67 -9.22 5.32 -9.02
C ASP A 67 -9.08 3.96 -8.32
N TRP A 68 -8.30 3.91 -7.23
CA TRP A 68 -8.16 2.73 -6.37
C TRP A 68 -9.44 2.46 -5.57
N CYS A 69 -10.50 3.23 -5.85
CA CYS A 69 -11.75 3.23 -5.12
C CYS A 69 -12.48 1.92 -5.37
N SER A 70 -12.31 1.01 -4.40
CA SER A 70 -13.21 -0.07 -4.00
C SER A 70 -14.10 -0.63 -5.10
N VAL A 71 -13.70 -1.78 -5.66
CA VAL A 71 -14.71 -2.74 -6.13
C VAL A 71 -15.40 -3.34 -4.89
N THR A 72 -16.25 -2.56 -4.24
CA THR A 72 -17.35 -3.16 -3.48
C THR A 72 -18.34 -3.65 -4.53
N THR A 73 -18.18 -4.92 -4.92
CA THR A 73 -19.17 -5.63 -5.74
C THR A 73 -20.48 -5.72 -4.97
N ASN A 74 -21.29 -4.66 -5.00
CA ASN A 74 -22.71 -4.72 -4.70
C ASN A 74 -23.46 -4.78 -6.03
N ALA A 75 -23.29 -5.90 -6.73
CA ALA A 75 -24.22 -6.32 -7.78
C ALA A 75 -25.09 -7.43 -7.19
N LEU A 76 -26.17 -7.04 -6.51
CA LEU A 76 -27.30 -7.94 -6.23
C LEU A 76 -28.08 -8.14 -7.54
N PRO A 77 -28.41 -9.39 -7.92
CA PRO A 77 -29.25 -9.63 -9.08
C PRO A 77 -30.70 -9.28 -8.73
N GLY A 78 -31.32 -8.42 -9.54
CA GLY A 78 -32.77 -8.26 -9.62
C GLY A 78 -33.37 -9.26 -10.59
#